data_AF-A0A538C1G1-F1
#
_entry.id   AF-A0A538C1G1-F1
#
_cell.length_a   1.000
_cell.length_b   1.000
_cell.length_c   1.000
_cell.angle_alpha   90.00
_cell.angle_beta   90.00
_cell.angle_gamma   90.00
#
_symmetry.space_group_name_H-M   'P 1'
#
loop_
_entity.id
_entity.type
_entity.pdbx_description
1 polymer ?
#
loop_
_entity_poly.entity_id
_entity_poly.type
_entity_poly.pdbx_seq_one_letter_code
_entity_poly.pdbx_strand_id
1 'polypeptide(L)'
;MDLYDPSSGEQVHDFNADIAENGLFWTIQVPDSALTISKNGKTATLHMEDVSIIDSFVFLGEDSVPATVSFDITWTGSGPRHHYKPGSDDPTDPTNFNGKFRDAVATGTFSGSNSDGFSFTSDPGATSTGLFAEIGTESNGSFLK
;
A
#
# COMPACT_ATOMS: atom_id res chain seq x y z
N MET A 1 -17.76 -7.48 -8.35
CA MET A 1 -17.01 -8.66 -7.88
C MET A 1 -15.76 -8.09 -7.24
N ASP A 2 -15.54 -8.34 -5.96
CA ASP A 2 -14.43 -7.72 -5.21
C ASP A 2 -13.23 -8.64 -5.29
N LEU A 3 -12.17 -8.19 -5.97
CA LEU A 3 -10.91 -8.92 -6.19
C LEU A 3 -10.20 -9.27 -4.87
N TYR A 4 -10.61 -8.65 -3.75
CA TYR A 4 -9.98 -8.81 -2.44
C TYR A 4 -10.81 -9.57 -1.40
N ASP A 5 -11.89 -10.25 -1.79
CA ASP A 5 -12.65 -11.11 -0.87
C ASP A 5 -12.06 -12.54 -0.80
N PRO A 6 -11.29 -12.90 0.25
CA PRO A 6 -10.70 -14.22 0.38
C PRO A 6 -11.74 -15.33 0.63
N SER A 7 -13.00 -14.99 0.90
CA SER A 7 -14.08 -15.96 1.09
C SER A 7 -14.67 -16.46 -0.23
N SER A 8 -14.33 -15.83 -1.36
CA SER A 8 -14.83 -16.19 -2.69
C SER A 8 -14.22 -17.49 -3.24
N GLY A 9 -13.08 -17.94 -2.72
CA GLY A 9 -12.32 -19.06 -3.28
C GLY A 9 -11.66 -18.76 -4.62
N GLU A 10 -11.70 -17.50 -5.07
CA GLU A 10 -10.97 -17.06 -6.25
C GLU A 10 -9.50 -16.88 -5.92
N GLN A 11 -8.66 -17.17 -6.91
CA GLN A 11 -7.24 -16.92 -6.78
C GLN A 11 -6.97 -15.41 -6.76
N VAL A 12 -6.29 -14.97 -5.71
CA VAL A 12 -5.72 -13.62 -5.64
C VAL A 12 -4.38 -13.64 -6.37
N HIS A 13 -4.24 -12.77 -7.37
CA HIS A 13 -2.96 -12.49 -8.03
C HIS A 13 -1.99 -11.87 -7.03
N ASP A 14 -0.75 -12.36 -6.99
CA ASP A 14 0.29 -11.74 -6.18
C ASP A 14 1.12 -10.77 -7.04
N PHE A 15 1.02 -9.49 -6.72
CA PHE A 15 1.76 -8.41 -7.37
C PHE A 15 3.03 -8.12 -6.58
N ASN A 16 4.16 -8.58 -7.08
CA ASN A 16 5.44 -8.45 -6.38
C ASN A 16 6.48 -7.70 -7.23
N ALA A 17 7.36 -6.98 -6.56
CA ALA A 17 8.36 -6.10 -7.19
C ALA A 17 9.66 -6.83 -7.57
N ASP A 18 9.67 -8.16 -7.50
CA ASP A 18 10.86 -9.01 -7.60
C ASP A 18 12.00 -8.57 -6.63
N ILE A 19 13.22 -9.03 -6.88
CA ILE A 19 14.45 -8.61 -6.22
C ILE A 19 15.16 -7.61 -7.14
N ALA A 20 15.25 -6.36 -6.74
CA ALA A 20 15.94 -5.33 -7.49
C ALA A 20 17.45 -5.64 -7.59
N GLU A 21 18.13 -5.14 -8.63
CA GLU A 21 19.58 -5.35 -8.85
C GLU A 21 20.45 -4.92 -7.66
N ASN A 22 19.98 -3.95 -6.87
CA ASN A 22 20.63 -3.47 -5.65
C ASN A 22 20.38 -4.36 -4.42
N GLY A 23 19.70 -5.49 -4.59
CA GLY A 23 19.40 -6.47 -3.55
C GLY A 23 18.18 -6.13 -2.69
N LEU A 24 17.42 -5.07 -3.01
CA LEU A 24 16.18 -4.79 -2.31
C LEU A 24 15.11 -5.81 -2.70
N PHE A 25 14.51 -6.43 -1.68
CA PHE A 25 13.53 -7.49 -1.82
C PHE A 25 12.12 -6.92 -1.76
N TRP A 26 11.31 -7.12 -2.81
CA TRP A 26 9.88 -6.80 -2.85
C TRP A 26 9.53 -5.32 -2.59
N THR A 27 10.42 -4.40 -2.97
CA THR A 27 10.17 -2.96 -2.81
C THR A 27 10.35 -2.22 -4.13
N ILE A 28 9.49 -1.23 -4.35
CA ILE A 28 9.60 -0.28 -5.46
C ILE A 28 9.87 1.10 -4.88
N GLN A 29 10.84 1.81 -5.46
CA GLN A 29 11.06 3.20 -5.11
C GLN A 29 9.91 4.05 -5.65
N VAL A 30 9.17 4.69 -4.74
CA VAL A 30 8.22 5.74 -5.10
C VAL A 30 9.01 6.99 -5.49
N PRO A 31 8.85 7.54 -6.71
CA PRO A 31 9.50 8.79 -7.09
C PRO A 31 9.07 9.93 -6.16
N ASP A 32 9.98 10.86 -5.87
CA ASP A 32 9.69 12.02 -5.01
C ASP A 32 8.49 12.85 -5.52
N SER A 33 8.25 12.85 -6.84
CA SER A 33 7.12 13.54 -7.47
C SER A 33 5.79 12.78 -7.36
N ALA A 34 5.82 11.48 -7.09
CA ALA A 34 4.64 10.62 -7.06
C ALA A 34 3.83 10.77 -5.76
N LEU A 35 4.49 11.13 -4.65
CA LEU A 35 3.85 11.34 -3.35
C LEU A 35 3.85 12.83 -2.98
N THR A 36 2.66 13.42 -2.90
CA THR A 36 2.50 14.79 -2.40
C THR A 36 1.76 14.79 -1.07
N ILE A 37 2.28 15.54 -0.10
CA ILE A 37 1.66 15.71 1.22
C ILE A 37 1.33 17.18 1.41
N SER A 38 0.09 17.47 1.81
CA SER A 38 -0.34 18.84 2.07
C SER A 38 0.39 19.45 3.27
N LYS A 39 0.52 20.78 3.31
CA LYS A 39 1.27 21.49 4.38
C LYS A 39 0.76 21.19 5.79
N ASN A 40 -0.53 20.90 5.96
CA ASN A 40 -1.13 20.54 7.25
C ASN A 40 -1.06 19.03 7.56
N GLY A 41 -0.49 18.25 6.63
CA GLY A 41 -0.34 16.80 6.69
C GLY A 41 -1.66 16.03 6.76
N LYS A 42 -2.79 16.65 6.36
CA LYS A 42 -4.12 16.02 6.38
C LYS A 42 -4.49 15.38 5.06
N THR A 43 -3.73 15.63 4.00
CA THR A 43 -3.98 15.04 2.70
C THR A 43 -2.67 14.52 2.15
N ALA A 44 -2.66 13.28 1.69
CA ALA A 44 -1.58 12.73 0.87
C ALA A 44 -2.17 12.20 -0.42
N THR A 45 -1.48 12.42 -1.53
CA THR A 45 -1.84 11.88 -2.84
C THR A 45 -0.65 11.10 -3.38
N LEU A 46 -0.87 9.84 -3.72
CA LEU A 46 0.08 8.97 -4.38
C LEU A 46 -0.41 8.73 -5.81
N HIS A 47 0.42 9.07 -6.78
CA HIS A 47 0.15 8.84 -8.19
C HIS A 47 1.33 8.12 -8.82
N MET A 48 1.09 6.88 -9.23
CA MET A 48 2.08 5.99 -9.82
C MET A 48 1.48 5.37 -11.07
N GLU A 49 2.19 5.49 -12.17
CA GLU A 49 1.78 4.98 -13.47
C GLU A 49 2.79 3.96 -13.96
N ASP A 50 2.26 2.92 -14.59
CA ASP A 50 3.00 1.90 -15.31
C ASP A 50 4.14 1.27 -14.50
N VAL A 51 3.86 0.97 -13.23
CA VAL A 51 4.81 0.35 -12.32
C VAL A 51 5.03 -1.10 -12.73
N SER A 52 6.26 -1.41 -13.15
CA SER A 52 6.64 -2.77 -13.52
C SER A 52 6.68 -3.68 -12.29
N ILE A 53 6.03 -4.83 -12.40
CA ILE A 53 5.91 -5.86 -11.38
C ILE A 53 5.96 -7.25 -12.02
N ILE A 54 6.05 -8.27 -11.18
CA ILE A 54 5.76 -9.65 -11.52
C ILE A 54 4.36 -9.98 -10.98
N ASP A 55 3.53 -10.56 -11.85
CA ASP A 55 2.24 -11.12 -11.49
C ASP A 55 2.38 -12.64 -11.34
N SER A 56 2.26 -13.13 -10.11
CA SER A 56 2.37 -14.54 -9.78
C SER A 56 0.99 -15.13 -9.48
N PHE A 57 0.63 -16.20 -10.19
CA PHE A 57 -0.68 -16.86 -10.09
C PHE A 57 -0.57 -18.38 -10.35
N VAL A 58 -1.71 -19.09 -10.26
CA VAL A 58 -1.85 -20.55 -10.29
C VAL A 58 -2.99 -20.89 -11.25
N PHE A 59 -2.64 -21.02 -12.51
CA PHE A 59 -3.58 -21.41 -13.56
C PHE A 59 -3.03 -22.63 -14.29
N LEU A 60 -3.60 -23.81 -14.01
CA LEU A 60 -3.09 -25.11 -14.50
C LEU A 60 -1.64 -25.43 -14.07
N GLY A 61 -1.09 -24.68 -13.12
CA GLY A 61 0.27 -24.75 -12.60
C GLY A 61 0.65 -23.40 -11.98
N GLU A 62 1.74 -23.35 -11.21
CA GLU A 62 2.33 -22.07 -10.79
C GLU A 62 2.94 -21.35 -12.01
N ASP A 63 2.63 -20.07 -12.16
CA ASP A 63 3.17 -19.23 -13.22
C ASP A 63 3.52 -17.83 -12.69
N SER A 64 4.38 -17.12 -13.42
CA SER A 64 4.79 -15.76 -13.10
C SER A 64 5.18 -15.02 -14.37
N VAL A 65 4.52 -13.88 -14.60
CA VAL A 65 4.66 -13.14 -15.84
C VAL A 65 4.91 -11.65 -15.58
N PRO A 66 5.59 -10.94 -16.49
CA PRO A 66 5.69 -9.50 -16.41
C PRO A 66 4.32 -8.83 -16.42
N ALA A 67 4.16 -7.85 -15.53
CA ALA A 67 2.94 -7.08 -15.41
C ALA A 67 3.23 -5.61 -15.09
N THR A 68 2.18 -4.82 -15.18
CA THR A 68 2.19 -3.39 -14.95
C THR A 68 0.97 -3.01 -14.12
N VAL A 69 1.17 -2.20 -13.07
CA VAL A 69 0.09 -1.65 -12.26
C VAL A 69 0.18 -0.13 -12.15
N SER A 70 -0.98 0.51 -12.03
CA SER A 70 -1.10 1.96 -11.82
C SER A 70 -2.04 2.23 -10.65
N PHE A 71 -1.68 3.20 -9.81
CA PHE A 71 -2.46 3.61 -8.64
C PHE A 71 -2.51 5.12 -8.53
N ASP A 72 -3.72 5.62 -8.30
CA ASP A 72 -3.99 7.01 -7.91
C ASP A 72 -4.80 6.97 -6.62
N ILE A 73 -4.19 7.36 -5.51
CA ILE A 73 -4.78 7.23 -4.18
C ILE A 73 -4.65 8.54 -3.42
N THR A 74 -5.76 9.01 -2.89
CA THR A 74 -5.81 10.15 -1.98
C THR A 74 -6.24 9.70 -0.58
N TRP A 75 -5.39 9.94 0.41
CA TRP A 75 -5.74 9.83 1.82
C TRP A 75 -6.21 11.18 2.34
N THR A 76 -7.39 11.22 2.95
CA THR A 76 -7.92 12.41 3.64
C THR A 76 -8.09 12.11 5.12
N GLY A 77 -7.22 12.71 5.93
CA GLY A 77 -7.19 12.56 7.38
C GLY A 77 -8.27 13.38 8.09
N SER A 78 -8.86 12.79 9.12
CA SER A 78 -9.86 13.39 10.01
C SER A 78 -9.40 13.34 11.46
N GLY A 79 -10.11 14.04 12.36
CA GLY A 79 -9.83 13.96 13.79
C GLY A 79 -8.49 14.54 14.27
N PRO A 80 -8.21 14.41 15.59
CA PRO A 80 -6.92 14.73 16.18
C PRO A 80 -5.86 13.67 15.81
N ARG A 81 -4.57 14.00 16.03
CA ARG A 81 -3.53 12.97 15.94
C ARG A 81 -3.51 12.11 17.20
N HIS A 82 -3.30 10.81 17.04
CA HIS A 82 -3.01 9.86 18.11
C HIS A 82 -1.60 9.27 17.96
N HIS A 83 -1.15 8.68 19.06
CA HIS A 83 0.12 7.96 19.16
C HIS A 83 -0.20 6.58 19.73
N TYR A 84 0.34 5.54 19.12
CA TYR A 84 0.26 4.20 19.68
C TYR A 84 1.10 4.17 20.96
N LYS A 85 0.47 3.81 22.07
CA LYS A 85 1.21 3.64 23.32
C LYS A 85 1.78 2.22 23.31
N PRO A 86 3.10 2.05 23.51
CA PRO A 86 3.67 0.73 23.65
C PRO A 86 2.96 -0.05 24.76
N GLY A 87 2.68 -1.32 24.51
CA GLY A 87 2.07 -2.21 25.50
C GLY A 87 3.02 -2.57 26.64
N SER A 88 4.32 -2.41 26.41
CA SER A 88 5.40 -2.72 27.35
C SER A 88 6.63 -1.83 27.13
N ASP A 89 7.55 -1.87 28.10
CA ASP A 89 8.88 -1.25 27.98
C ASP A 89 9.90 -2.17 27.28
N ASP A 90 9.47 -3.32 26.75
CA ASP A 90 10.33 -4.23 26.00
C ASP A 90 10.78 -3.55 24.69
N PRO A 91 12.09 -3.41 24.43
CA PRO A 91 12.58 -2.82 23.18
C PRO A 91 12.21 -3.64 21.93
N THR A 92 11.73 -4.88 22.10
CA THR A 92 11.27 -5.76 21.01
C THR A 92 9.76 -5.77 20.83
N ASP A 93 9.00 -5.02 21.65
CA ASP A 93 7.56 -4.88 21.49
C ASP A 93 7.25 -4.20 20.13
N PRO A 94 6.47 -4.82 19.23
CA PRO A 94 6.17 -4.25 17.93
C PRO A 94 5.35 -2.96 18.00
N THR A 95 4.78 -2.63 19.17
CA THR A 95 4.11 -1.35 19.43
C THR A 95 5.04 -0.26 19.94
N ASN A 96 6.34 -0.57 20.13
CA ASN A 96 7.36 0.35 20.60
C ASN A 96 7.99 1.17 19.45
N PHE A 97 7.14 1.90 18.72
CA PHE A 97 7.55 2.81 17.66
C PHE A 97 7.07 4.23 17.93
N ASN A 98 7.84 5.22 17.47
CA ASN A 98 7.45 6.62 17.62
C ASN A 98 6.67 7.09 16.40
N GLY A 99 5.34 7.07 16.46
CA GLY A 99 4.52 7.56 15.35
C GLY A 99 3.33 8.42 15.75
N LYS A 100 2.99 9.39 14.90
CA LYS A 100 1.85 10.31 15.10
C LYS A 100 0.91 10.18 13.91
N PHE A 101 -0.22 9.52 14.13
CA PHE A 101 -1.19 9.16 13.11
C PHE A 101 -2.51 9.86 13.34
N ARG A 102 -3.41 9.78 12.38
CA ARG A 102 -4.82 10.13 12.50
C ARG A 102 -5.60 9.24 11.54
N ASP A 103 -6.85 8.97 11.87
CA ASP A 103 -7.75 8.25 10.98
C ASP A 103 -7.87 8.98 9.64
N ALA A 104 -7.97 8.22 8.57
CA ALA A 104 -8.14 8.74 7.23
C ALA A 104 -9.18 7.92 6.45
N VAL A 105 -9.61 8.50 5.33
CA VAL A 105 -10.27 7.75 4.26
C VAL A 105 -9.33 7.78 3.06
N ALA A 106 -8.98 6.61 2.54
CA ALA A 106 -8.33 6.46 1.25
C ALA A 106 -9.40 6.35 0.17
N THR A 107 -9.25 7.12 -0.90
CA THR A 107 -10.10 7.04 -2.09
C THR A 107 -9.21 7.07 -3.31
N GLY A 108 -9.48 6.21 -4.30
CA GLY A 108 -8.60 6.11 -5.45
C GLY A 108 -9.06 5.18 -6.55
N THR A 109 -8.13 4.90 -7.44
CA THR A 109 -8.24 3.92 -8.52
C THR A 109 -7.00 3.05 -8.57
N PHE A 110 -7.19 1.80 -8.96
CA PHE A 110 -6.14 0.82 -9.17
C PHE A 110 -6.42 0.07 -10.47
N SER A 111 -5.40 -0.11 -11.31
CA SER A 111 -5.51 -0.89 -12.53
C SER A 111 -4.25 -1.71 -12.75
N GLY A 112 -4.39 -2.81 -13.47
CA GLY A 112 -3.25 -3.64 -13.84
C GLY A 112 -3.46 -4.37 -15.15
N SER A 113 -2.36 -4.78 -15.75
CA SER A 113 -2.33 -5.64 -16.92
C SER A 113 -1.08 -6.51 -16.91
N ASN A 114 -1.14 -7.68 -17.54
CA ASN A 114 0.01 -8.59 -17.63
C ASN A 114 0.31 -9.00 -19.08
N SER A 115 1.46 -9.62 -19.31
CA SER A 115 1.92 -10.01 -20.64
C SER A 115 1.07 -11.07 -21.34
N ASP A 116 0.23 -11.78 -20.58
CA ASP A 116 -0.69 -12.81 -21.08
C ASP A 116 -2.04 -12.22 -21.52
N GLY A 117 -2.22 -10.91 -21.37
CA GLY A 117 -3.40 -10.18 -21.83
C GLY A 117 -4.52 -10.07 -20.78
N PHE A 118 -4.28 -10.48 -19.54
CA PHE A 118 -5.19 -10.15 -18.44
C PHE A 118 -5.08 -8.65 -18.13
N SER A 119 -6.22 -8.03 -17.78
CA SER A 119 -6.26 -6.66 -17.31
C SER A 119 -7.49 -6.41 -16.44
N PHE A 120 -7.37 -5.45 -15.54
CA PHE A 120 -8.47 -4.99 -14.69
C PHE A 120 -8.32 -3.50 -14.37
N THR A 121 -9.46 -2.88 -14.04
CA THR A 121 -9.52 -1.52 -13.50
C THR A 121 -10.55 -1.51 -12.39
N SER A 122 -10.21 -0.93 -11.24
CA SER A 122 -11.15 -0.75 -10.13
C SER A 122 -12.29 0.17 -10.51
N ASP A 123 -13.40 0.09 -9.77
CA ASP A 123 -14.43 1.11 -9.87
C ASP A 123 -13.85 2.50 -9.56
N PRO A 124 -14.29 3.56 -10.27
CA PRO A 124 -13.88 4.92 -9.97
C PRO A 124 -14.25 5.30 -8.53
N GLY A 125 -13.27 5.77 -7.76
CA GLY A 125 -13.50 6.22 -6.38
C GLY A 125 -13.68 5.10 -5.37
N ALA A 126 -13.08 3.92 -5.63
CA ALA A 126 -12.91 2.88 -4.62
C ALA A 126 -12.40 3.50 -3.31
N THR A 127 -13.02 3.14 -2.19
CA THR A 127 -12.82 3.84 -0.91
C THR A 127 -12.65 2.90 0.26
N SER A 128 -11.81 3.28 1.21
CA SER A 128 -11.65 2.59 2.50
C SER A 128 -12.74 2.95 3.51
N THR A 129 -13.83 3.60 3.11
CA THR A 129 -14.94 3.95 4.01
C THR A 129 -15.55 2.70 4.62
N GLY A 130 -15.65 2.65 5.95
CA GLY A 130 -16.10 1.45 6.68
C GLY A 130 -15.00 0.39 6.88
N LEU A 131 -13.81 0.62 6.32
CA LEU A 131 -12.58 -0.14 6.57
C LEU A 131 -11.60 0.74 7.35
N PHE A 132 -10.30 0.50 7.20
CA PHE A 132 -9.23 1.21 7.86
C PHE A 132 -8.38 2.01 6.86
N ALA A 133 -8.02 3.23 7.24
CA ALA A 133 -6.89 3.96 6.67
C ALA A 133 -6.37 4.96 7.71
N GLU A 134 -5.07 5.22 7.69
CA GLU A 134 -4.41 6.21 8.53
C GLU A 134 -3.41 7.03 7.72
N ILE A 135 -3.15 8.25 8.20
CA ILE A 135 -2.07 9.08 7.69
C ILE A 135 -1.28 9.64 8.87
N GLY A 136 0.05 9.58 8.79
CA GLY A 136 0.89 10.00 9.89
C GLY A 136 2.37 10.08 9.54
N THR A 137 3.15 10.35 10.57
CA THR A 137 4.61 10.29 10.51
C THR A 137 5.08 9.25 11.50
N GLU A 138 5.94 8.35 11.05
CA GLU A 138 6.60 7.35 11.88
C GLU A 138 8.10 7.64 11.93
N SER A 139 8.75 7.24 13.02
CA SER A 139 10.19 7.25 13.15
C SER A 139 10.65 5.96 13.80
N ASN A 140 11.36 5.13 13.03
CA ASN A 140 12.07 3.98 13.55
C ASN A 140 13.29 4.43 14.38
N GLY A 141 13.64 3.69 15.43
CA GLY A 141 14.92 3.91 16.13
C GLY A 141 14.89 4.82 17.36
N SER A 142 13.71 5.20 17.89
CA SER A 142 13.60 5.95 19.15
C SER A 142 13.87 5.08 20.39
N PHE A 143 14.96 4.30 20.39
CA PHE A 143 15.22 3.28 21.42
C PHE A 143 16.11 3.75 22.56
N LEU A 144 16.65 4.97 22.51
CA LEU A 144 17.52 5.51 23.56
C LEU A 144 17.18 6.97 23.83
N LYS A 145 16.80 7.26 25.08
CA LYS A 145 16.78 8.59 25.69
C LYS A 145 17.86 8.66 26.75
#